data_AF-A0A3B9CPZ6-F1
#
_entry.id   AF-A0A3B9CPZ6-F1
#
_cell.length_a   1.000
_cell.length_b   1.000
_cell.length_c   1.000
_cell.angle_alpha   90.00
_cell.angle_beta   90.00
_cell.angle_gamma   90.00
#
_symmetry.space_group_name_H-M   'P 1'
#
loop_
_entity.id
_entity.type
_entity.pdbx_description
1 polymer ?
#
loop_
_entity_poly.entity_id
_entity_poly.type
_entity_poly.pdbx_seq_one_letter_code
_entity_poly.pdbx_strand_id
1 'polypeptide(L)'
;MSEFSDIEKQIGSAMRADQFRLRRFLRSIRNARRSGKPFDRNLEKLKKQLLQSCNRYELRRAAAPRVTYPADLPVVERRDEIAAAIRDHQVIVVCGETGSGKSTQLPKIALELGRGIGGVIGHTQPRRIAAR
;
A
#
# COMPACT_ATOMS: atom_id res chain seq x y z
N MET A 1 2.10 -22.72 -17.12
CA MET A 1 1.52 -21.38 -16.85
C MET A 1 1.78 -20.88 -15.42
N SER A 2 2.62 -21.54 -14.61
CA SER A 2 2.70 -21.35 -13.15
C SER A 2 3.68 -20.25 -12.68
N GLU A 3 4.98 -20.38 -12.91
CA GLU A 3 5.99 -19.56 -12.20
C GLU A 3 5.86 -18.03 -12.39
N PHE A 4 5.74 -17.55 -13.64
CA PHE A 4 5.64 -16.10 -13.88
C PHE A 4 4.32 -15.48 -13.43
N SER A 5 3.27 -16.29 -13.26
CA SER A 5 1.99 -15.85 -12.70
C SER A 5 2.11 -15.71 -11.19
N ASP A 6 2.77 -16.67 -10.54
CA ASP A 6 2.99 -16.64 -9.10
C ASP A 6 3.87 -15.46 -8.69
N ILE A 7 4.94 -15.18 -9.46
CA ILE A 7 5.78 -13.99 -9.24
C ILE A 7 4.95 -12.70 -9.40
N GLU A 8 4.05 -12.62 -10.40
CA GLU A 8 3.19 -11.44 -10.58
C GLU A 8 2.26 -11.22 -9.37
N LYS A 9 1.66 -12.30 -8.85
CA LYS A 9 0.82 -12.25 -7.64
C LYS A 9 1.63 -11.80 -6.43
N GLN A 10 2.82 -12.36 -6.23
CA GLN A 10 3.71 -12.00 -5.11
C GLN A 10 4.16 -10.54 -5.17
N ILE A 11 4.36 -9.96 -6.36
CA ILE A 11 4.65 -8.52 -6.49
C ILE A 11 3.53 -7.67 -5.89
N GLY A 12 2.27 -8.14 -5.90
CA GLY A 12 1.16 -7.45 -5.23
C GLY A 12 1.35 -7.31 -3.72
N SER A 13 2.09 -8.22 -3.09
CA SER A 13 2.41 -8.22 -1.66
C SER A 13 3.75 -7.57 -1.32
N ALA A 14 4.48 -7.06 -2.32
CA ALA A 14 5.72 -6.31 -2.11
C ALA A 14 5.46 -4.84 -1.74
N MET A 15 6.49 -4.11 -1.29
CA MET A 15 6.42 -2.67 -1.05
C MET A 15 5.92 -1.93 -2.29
N ARG A 16 4.95 -1.01 -2.13
CA ARG A 16 4.33 -0.27 -3.25
C ARG A 16 5.37 0.45 -4.11
N ALA A 17 6.39 1.02 -3.48
CA ALA A 17 7.49 1.72 -4.17
C ALA A 17 8.33 0.81 -5.08
N ASP A 18 8.35 -0.50 -4.83
CA ASP A 18 9.12 -1.47 -5.63
C ASP A 18 8.27 -2.12 -6.72
N GLN A 19 6.94 -2.19 -6.57
CA GLN A 19 6.06 -2.96 -7.46
C GLN A 19 6.22 -2.60 -8.93
N PHE A 20 6.30 -1.31 -9.27
CA PHE A 20 6.49 -0.87 -10.66
C PHE A 20 7.79 -1.40 -11.25
N ARG A 21 8.90 -1.28 -10.51
CA ARG A 21 10.23 -1.74 -10.93
C ARG A 21 10.25 -3.26 -11.10
N LEU A 22 9.67 -3.99 -10.15
CA LEU A 22 9.59 -5.45 -10.18
C LEU A 22 8.74 -5.95 -11.35
N ARG A 23 7.57 -5.34 -11.61
CA ARG A 23 6.73 -5.66 -12.78
C ARG A 23 7.44 -5.37 -14.10
N ARG A 24 8.14 -4.23 -14.19
CA ARG A 24 8.95 -3.88 -15.37
C ARG A 24 10.07 -4.91 -15.59
N PHE A 25 10.74 -5.35 -14.52
CA PHE A 25 11.81 -6.33 -14.61
C PHE A 25 11.27 -7.71 -15.03
N LEU A 26 10.15 -8.16 -14.45
CA LEU A 26 9.43 -9.36 -14.86
C LEU A 26 9.02 -9.33 -16.33
N ARG A 27 8.54 -8.18 -16.84
CA ARG A 27 8.22 -8.00 -18.26
C ARG A 27 9.45 -8.18 -19.15
N SER A 28 10.59 -7.63 -18.76
CA SER A 28 11.86 -7.82 -19.49
C SER A 28 12.28 -9.29 -19.56
N ILE A 29 12.14 -10.03 -18.46
CA ILE A 29 12.43 -11.48 -18.42
C ILE A 29 11.45 -12.26 -19.31
N ARG A 30 10.15 -11.94 -19.27
CA ARG A 30 9.14 -12.53 -20.18
C ARG A 30 9.50 -12.32 -21.65
N ASN A 31 10.02 -11.14 -22.00
CA ASN A 31 10.48 -10.84 -23.36
C ASN A 31 11.73 -11.64 -23.74
N ALA A 32 12.73 -11.72 -22.86
CA ALA A 32 13.95 -12.52 -23.10
C ALA A 32 13.62 -14.00 -23.34
N ARG A 33 12.71 -14.57 -22.54
CA ARG A 33 12.19 -15.93 -22.71
C ARG A 33 11.54 -16.13 -24.08
N ARG A 34 10.68 -15.19 -24.51
CA ARG A 34 10.03 -15.25 -25.83
C ARG A 34 11.04 -15.20 -26.98
N SER A 35 12.13 -14.47 -26.82
CA SER A 35 13.20 -14.36 -27.81
C SER A 35 14.28 -15.45 -27.68
N GLY A 36 14.11 -16.46 -26.83
CA GLY A 36 15.09 -17.54 -26.63
C GLY A 36 16.43 -17.08 -26.03
N LYS A 37 16.48 -15.88 -25.43
CA LYS A 37 17.70 -15.34 -24.80
C LYS A 37 17.83 -15.84 -23.36
N PRO A 38 19.05 -16.06 -22.85
CA PRO A 38 19.25 -16.49 -21.46
C PRO A 38 18.69 -15.46 -20.47
N PHE A 39 17.97 -15.92 -19.45
CA PHE A 39 17.31 -15.06 -18.47
C PHE A 39 17.48 -15.52 -17.01
N ASP A 40 18.15 -16.65 -16.75
CA ASP A 40 18.22 -17.27 -15.43
C ASP A 40 18.81 -16.34 -14.36
N ARG A 41 19.93 -15.67 -14.67
CA ARG A 41 20.56 -14.70 -13.76
C ARG A 41 19.63 -13.54 -13.41
N ASN A 42 18.84 -13.07 -14.38
CA ASN A 42 17.89 -11.97 -14.16
C ASN A 42 16.68 -12.44 -13.35
N LEU A 43 16.22 -13.67 -13.58
CA LEU A 43 15.15 -14.29 -12.81
C LEU A 43 15.54 -14.45 -11.34
N GLU A 44 16.74 -14.96 -11.07
CA GLU A 44 17.26 -15.09 -9.69
C GLU A 44 17.41 -13.73 -9.02
N LYS A 45 17.90 -12.72 -9.76
CA LYS A 45 17.96 -11.34 -9.25
C LYS A 45 16.57 -10.79 -8.92
N LEU A 46 15.57 -11.03 -9.78
CA LEU A 46 14.19 -10.62 -9.53
C LEU A 46 13.62 -11.29 -8.27
N LYS A 47 13.78 -12.62 -8.14
CA LYS A 47 13.32 -13.39 -6.97
C LYS A 47 13.91 -12.84 -5.68
N LYS A 48 15.23 -12.57 -5.67
CA LYS A 48 15.91 -11.98 -4.51
C LYS A 48 15.36 -10.60 -4.15
N GLN A 49 15.16 -9.71 -5.12
CA GLN A 49 14.61 -8.37 -4.88
C GLN A 49 13.16 -8.42 -4.39
N LEU A 50 12.36 -9.32 -4.97
CA LEU A 50 10.97 -9.55 -4.56
C LEU A 50 10.90 -10.03 -3.12
N LEU A 51 11.68 -11.06 -2.76
CA LEU A 51 11.73 -11.58 -1.39
C LEU A 51 12.12 -10.49 -0.38
N GLN A 52 13.14 -9.70 -0.68
CA GLN A 52 13.55 -8.57 0.18
C GLN A 52 12.44 -7.55 0.36
N SER A 53 11.69 -7.24 -0.71
CA SER A 53 10.60 -6.28 -0.65
C SER A 53 9.39 -6.83 0.13
N CYS A 54 9.02 -8.09 -0.07
CA CYS A 54 7.96 -8.75 0.69
C CYS A 54 8.31 -8.87 2.18
N ASN A 55 9.54 -9.24 2.51
CA ASN A 55 9.98 -9.30 3.91
C ASN A 55 9.89 -7.92 4.58
N ARG A 56 10.25 -6.85 3.88
CA ARG A 56 10.08 -5.49 4.39
C ARG A 56 8.61 -5.14 4.62
N TYR A 57 7.72 -5.55 3.71
CA TYR A 57 6.28 -5.36 3.87
C TYR A 57 5.77 -6.08 5.13
N GLU A 58 6.10 -7.35 5.32
CA GLU A 58 5.66 -8.13 6.48
C GLU A 58 6.23 -7.59 7.80
N LEU A 59 7.50 -7.19 7.83
CA LEU A 59 8.10 -6.54 9.01
C LEU A 59 7.34 -5.27 9.38
N ARG A 60 6.99 -4.43 8.39
CA ARG A 60 6.21 -3.21 8.63
C ARG A 60 4.77 -3.50 9.04
N ARG A 61 4.17 -4.57 8.51
CA ARG A 61 2.83 -5.02 8.89
C ARG A 61 2.81 -5.50 10.33
N ALA A 62 3.78 -6.31 10.74
CA ALA A 62 3.91 -6.82 12.10
C ALA A 62 4.19 -5.70 13.12
N ALA A 63 4.96 -4.67 12.72
CA ALA A 63 5.25 -3.50 13.55
C ALA A 63 4.16 -2.41 13.50
N ALA A 64 3.09 -2.59 12.72
CA ALA A 64 2.05 -1.58 12.58
C ALA A 64 1.30 -1.39 13.91
N PRO A 65 1.10 -0.15 14.39
CA PRO A 65 0.40 0.08 15.62
C PRO A 65 -1.07 -0.34 15.49
N ARG A 66 -1.63 -0.89 16.57
CA ARG A 66 -3.05 -1.20 16.62
C ARG A 66 -3.84 0.11 16.60
N VAL A 67 -4.69 0.27 15.61
CA VAL A 67 -5.55 1.44 15.48
C VAL A 67 -6.69 1.35 16.50
N THR A 68 -6.86 2.39 17.30
CA THR A 68 -8.00 2.57 18.20
C THR A 68 -8.72 3.87 17.90
N TYR A 69 -10.03 3.84 18.08
CA TYR A 69 -10.91 4.98 17.87
C TYR A 69 -11.49 5.39 19.24
N PRO A 70 -11.38 6.67 19.62
CA PRO A 70 -12.16 7.17 20.76
C PRO A 70 -13.66 7.08 20.41
N ALA A 71 -14.48 6.89 21.43
CA ALA A 71 -15.92 7.07 21.28
C ALA A 71 -16.22 8.54 20.93
N ASP A 72 -17.39 8.79 20.33
CA ASP A 72 -18.03 10.12 20.26
C ASP A 72 -17.49 11.12 19.21
N LEU A 73 -16.90 10.65 18.10
CA LEU A 73 -16.61 11.52 16.94
C LEU A 73 -17.48 11.17 15.72
N PRO A 74 -18.09 12.15 15.03
CA PRO A 74 -18.95 11.89 13.86
C PRO A 74 -18.26 11.10 12.74
N VAL A 75 -16.96 11.28 12.55
CA VAL A 75 -16.19 10.50 11.55
C VAL A 75 -16.03 9.03 11.94
N VAL A 76 -16.01 8.71 13.24
CA VAL A 76 -15.91 7.33 13.73
C VAL A 76 -17.22 6.57 13.49
N GLU A 77 -18.37 7.24 13.64
CA GLU A 77 -19.68 6.64 13.34
C GLU A 77 -19.81 6.22 11.87
N ARG A 78 -19.17 6.97 10.95
CA ARG A 78 -19.16 6.70 9.50
C ARG A 78 -17.92 5.93 9.05
N ARG A 79 -17.17 5.33 9.96
CA ARG A 79 -15.87 4.68 9.65
C ARG A 79 -15.99 3.65 8.55
N ASP A 80 -16.96 2.75 8.64
CA ASP A 80 -17.06 1.60 7.74
C ASP A 80 -17.46 2.06 6.32
N GLU A 81 -18.31 3.08 6.23
CA GLU A 81 -18.69 3.75 4.97
C GLU A 81 -17.48 4.44 4.32
N ILE A 82 -16.73 5.23 5.10
CA ILE A 82 -15.50 5.88 4.63
C ILE A 82 -14.47 4.81 4.20
N ALA A 83 -14.34 3.73 4.97
CA ALA A 83 -13.41 2.65 4.67
C ALA A 83 -13.77 1.93 3.36
N ALA A 84 -15.07 1.70 3.10
CA ALA A 84 -15.55 1.18 1.82
C ALA A 84 -15.23 2.15 0.67
N ALA A 85 -15.55 3.44 0.84
CA ALA A 85 -15.26 4.45 -0.17
C ALA A 85 -13.77 4.50 -0.54
N ILE A 86 -12.85 4.44 0.44
CA ILE A 86 -11.39 4.40 0.23
C ILE A 86 -10.92 3.12 -0.47
N ARG A 87 -11.62 1.99 -0.27
CA ARG A 87 -11.28 0.74 -0.96
C ARG A 87 -11.68 0.77 -2.42
N ASP A 88 -12.88 1.26 -2.68
CA ASP A 88 -13.55 1.09 -3.97
C ASP A 88 -13.26 2.24 -4.95
N HIS A 89 -12.88 3.42 -4.43
CA HIS A 89 -12.64 4.61 -5.24
C HIS A 89 -11.21 5.11 -5.07
N GLN A 90 -10.56 5.46 -6.20
CA GLN A 90 -9.21 6.03 -6.20
C GLN A 90 -9.16 7.41 -5.52
N VAL A 91 -10.24 8.19 -5.67
CA VAL A 91 -10.39 9.54 -5.11
C VAL A 91 -11.76 9.62 -4.47
N ILE A 92 -11.81 10.15 -3.24
CA ILE A 92 -13.05 10.43 -2.51
C ILE A 92 -12.99 11.85 -1.95
N VAL A 93 -14.15 12.46 -1.78
CA VAL A 93 -14.30 13.75 -1.09
C VAL A 93 -15.04 13.48 0.22
N VAL A 94 -14.42 13.83 1.34
CA VAL A 94 -15.02 13.66 2.67
C VAL A 94 -15.34 15.04 3.24
N CYS A 95 -16.64 15.35 3.34
CA CYS A 95 -17.14 16.59 3.90
C CYS A 95 -17.54 16.40 5.36
N GLY A 96 -17.41 17.45 6.16
CA GLY A 96 -17.90 17.49 7.54
C GLY A 96 -17.47 18.79 8.23
N GLU A 97 -18.16 19.17 9.29
CA GLU A 97 -17.87 20.40 10.03
C GLU A 97 -16.50 20.39 10.74
N THR A 98 -16.00 21.58 11.10
CA THR A 98 -14.82 21.69 11.96
C THR A 98 -15.07 20.99 13.29
N GLY A 99 -14.11 20.21 13.79
CA GLY A 99 -14.27 19.43 15.02
C GLY A 99 -14.77 17.99 14.80
N SER A 100 -15.27 17.64 13.61
CA SER A 100 -15.79 16.28 13.33
C SER A 100 -14.76 15.14 13.39
N GLY A 101 -13.47 15.45 13.57
CA GLY A 101 -12.39 14.47 13.68
C GLY A 101 -11.74 14.03 12.35
N LYS A 102 -12.02 14.69 11.22
CA LYS A 102 -11.46 14.32 9.89
C LYS A 102 -9.94 14.18 9.91
N SER A 103 -9.24 15.25 10.30
CA SER A 103 -7.78 15.31 10.33
C SER A 103 -7.17 14.26 11.28
N THR A 104 -7.85 13.90 12.36
CA THR A 104 -7.32 12.98 13.37
C THR A 104 -7.63 11.52 13.09
N GLN A 105 -8.77 11.23 12.44
CA GLN A 105 -9.24 9.85 12.25
C GLN A 105 -9.05 9.31 10.84
N LEU A 106 -9.09 10.14 9.77
CA LEU A 106 -8.90 9.64 8.40
C LEU A 106 -7.55 8.93 8.17
N PRO A 107 -6.40 9.44 8.68
CA PRO A 107 -5.14 8.71 8.56
C PRO A 107 -5.15 7.35 9.27
N LYS A 108 -5.89 7.23 10.40
CA LYS A 108 -6.05 5.98 11.12
C LYS A 108 -6.87 4.96 10.34
N ILE A 109 -7.97 5.39 9.72
CA ILE A 109 -8.78 4.54 8.82
C ILE A 109 -7.93 4.05 7.64
N ALA A 110 -7.15 4.94 7.03
CA ALA A 110 -6.23 4.55 5.96
C ALA A 110 -5.16 3.55 6.43
N LEU A 111 -4.69 3.68 7.67
CA LEU A 111 -3.73 2.75 8.27
C LEU A 111 -4.37 1.38 8.55
N GLU A 112 -5.59 1.34 9.08
CA GLU A 112 -6.39 0.12 9.28
C GLU A 112 -6.60 -0.64 7.96
N LEU A 113 -6.81 0.08 6.85
CA LEU A 113 -6.87 -0.47 5.49
C LEU A 113 -5.51 -0.90 4.91
N GLY A 114 -4.43 -0.84 5.70
CA GLY A 114 -3.08 -1.22 5.31
C GLY A 114 -2.41 -0.27 4.30
N ARG A 115 -2.95 0.93 4.07
CA ARG A 115 -2.39 1.88 3.08
C ARG A 115 -1.00 2.37 3.50
N GLY A 116 -0.72 2.42 4.81
CA GLY A 116 0.58 2.80 5.38
C GLY A 116 1.61 1.67 5.49
N ILE A 117 1.25 0.41 5.18
CA ILE A 117 2.16 -0.74 5.34
C ILE A 117 3.20 -0.76 4.22
N GLY A 118 2.74 -0.88 2.98
CA GLY A 118 3.60 -0.91 1.79
C GLY A 118 4.07 0.45 1.30
N GLY A 119 3.73 1.54 2.00
CA GLY A 119 3.95 2.92 1.58
C GLY A 119 3.96 3.90 2.76
N VAL A 120 3.55 5.14 2.53
CA VAL A 120 3.41 6.16 3.57
C VAL A 120 2.05 6.84 3.40
N ILE A 121 1.39 7.17 4.50
CA ILE A 121 0.19 8.00 4.51
C ILE A 121 0.65 9.44 4.66
N GLY A 122 0.52 10.22 3.59
CA GLY A 122 0.80 11.65 3.61
C GLY A 122 -0.43 12.41 4.10
N HIS A 123 -0.30 13.10 5.24
CA HIS A 123 -1.31 14.01 5.72
C HIS A 123 -0.78 15.43 5.63
N THR A 124 -1.39 16.24 4.76
CA THR A 124 -1.04 17.65 4.58
C THR A 124 -2.05 18.54 5.28
N GLN A 125 -1.56 19.66 5.84
CA GLN A 125 -2.38 20.68 6.49
C GLN A 125 -1.96 22.06 5.97
N PRO A 126 -2.90 23.00 5.78
CA PRO A 126 -2.58 24.33 5.26
C PRO A 126 -1.77 25.18 6.26
N ARG A 127 -1.84 24.86 7.55
CA ARG A 127 -1.11 25.57 8.62
C ARG A 127 -0.17 24.62 9.33
N ARG A 128 1.08 25.04 9.53
CA ARG A 128 2.11 24.26 10.23
C ARG A 128 1.69 23.82 11.63
N ILE A 129 0.96 24.66 12.37
CA ILE A 129 0.49 24.36 13.72
C ILE A 129 -0.51 23.19 13.76
N ALA A 130 -1.27 22.98 12.68
CA ALA A 130 -2.23 21.88 12.58
C ALA A 130 -1.57 20.56 12.14
N ALA A 131 -0.30 20.60 11.72
CA ALA A 131 0.50 19.43 11.31
C ALA A 131 1.47 18.94 12.39
N ARG A 132 1.51 19.61 13.55
CA ARG A 132 2.34 19.22 14.69
C ARG A 132 1.65 18.20 15.57
#